data_AF-A0A4U6TJ02-F1
#
_entry.id   AF-A0A4U6TJ02-F1
#
_cell.length_a   1.000
_cell.length_b   1.000
_cell.length_c   1.000
_cell.angle_alpha   90.00
_cell.angle_beta   90.00
_cell.angle_gamma   90.00
#
_symmetry.space_group_name_H-M   'P 1'
#
loop_
_entity.id
_entity.type
_entity.pdbx_description
1 polymer ?
#
loop_
_entity_poly.entity_id
_entity_poly.type
_entity_poly.pdbx_seq_one_letter_code
_entity_poly.pdbx_strand_id
1 'polypeptide(L)'
;MDLESFTCELCILQRLETTSHLFLRCNFAKACWASIGVTVPTTRSILQPMSRFRQQLGVPFFMEAIILMTWSIWTTRNNWMFNNTDPTVEKCWRKFTSEFSLLLLRAKPSLLPQMQSWLDNL
;
A
#
# COMPACT_ATOMS: atom_id res chain seq x y z
N MET A 1 -8.98 14.56 -24.04
CA MET A 1 -7.65 14.10 -23.57
C MET A 1 -7.68 12.60 -23.78
N ASP A 2 -7.11 12.15 -24.89
CA ASP A 2 -7.03 10.72 -25.20
C ASP A 2 -5.76 10.18 -24.55
N LEU A 3 -5.91 9.18 -23.69
CA LEU A 3 -4.80 8.41 -23.13
C LEU A 3 -4.42 7.33 -24.12
N GLU A 4 -3.12 7.19 -24.39
CA GLU A 4 -2.60 6.15 -25.31
C GLU A 4 -2.86 4.73 -24.78
N SER A 5 -2.96 4.58 -23.45
CA SER A 5 -3.31 3.31 -22.80
C SER A 5 -4.07 3.53 -21.49
N PHE A 6 -4.93 2.57 -21.15
CA PHE A 6 -5.58 2.44 -19.85
C PHE A 6 -5.06 1.24 -19.06
N THR A 7 -3.98 0.60 -19.50
CA THR A 7 -3.37 -0.53 -18.81
C THR A 7 -2.59 -0.08 -17.58
N CYS A 8 -2.47 -0.97 -16.60
CA CYS A 8 -1.66 -0.75 -15.42
C CYS A 8 -0.20 -1.04 -15.76
N GLU A 9 0.61 0.01 -15.84
CA GLU A 9 2.05 -0.07 -16.14
C GLU A 9 2.85 -0.85 -15.09
N LEU A 10 2.30 -0.99 -13.88
CA LEU A 10 2.91 -1.79 -12.81
C LEU A 10 2.60 -3.29 -12.93
N CYS A 11 1.75 -3.68 -13.88
CA CYS A 11 1.30 -5.04 -14.07
C CYS A 11 1.89 -5.64 -15.34
N ILE A 12 2.72 -6.68 -15.18
CA ILE A 12 3.28 -7.46 -16.31
C ILE A 12 2.17 -8.01 -17.22
N LEU A 13 0.97 -8.26 -16.68
CA LEU A 13 -0.18 -8.76 -17.43
C LEU A 13 -0.96 -7.67 -18.18
N GLN A 14 -0.52 -6.40 -18.12
CA GLN A 14 -1.09 -5.26 -18.86
C GLN A 14 -2.62 -5.18 -18.71
N ARG A 15 -3.12 -5.40 -17.49
CA ARG A 15 -4.56 -5.36 -17.18
C ARG A 15 -5.03 -3.92 -17.10
N LEU A 16 -6.32 -3.68 -17.39
CA LEU A 16 -6.97 -2.39 -17.19
C LEU A 16 -6.71 -1.85 -15.78
N GLU A 17 -6.19 -0.63 -15.69
CA GLU A 17 -5.95 0.04 -14.43
C GLU A 17 -7.27 0.54 -13.86
N THR A 18 -7.82 -0.25 -12.94
CA THR A 18 -8.95 0.15 -12.08
C THR A 18 -8.41 0.41 -10.67
N THR A 19 -9.12 1.18 -9.85
CA THR A 19 -8.77 1.37 -8.43
C THR A 19 -8.53 0.05 -7.70
N SER A 20 -9.37 -0.96 -7.98
CA SER A 20 -9.22 -2.30 -7.41
C SER A 20 -7.98 -3.01 -7.91
N HIS A 21 -7.64 -2.85 -9.20
CA HIS A 21 -6.44 -3.46 -9.73
C HIS A 21 -5.20 -2.80 -9.15
N LEU A 22 -5.11 -1.47 -9.23
CA LEU A 22 -3.97 -0.68 -8.78
C LEU A 22 -3.64 -0.94 -7.31
N PHE A 23 -4.63 -0.96 -6.42
CA PHE A 23 -4.39 -1.07 -4.99
C PHE A 23 -4.41 -2.50 -4.45
N LEU A 24 -5.04 -3.47 -5.12
CA LEU A 24 -5.26 -4.80 -4.54
C LEU A 24 -4.84 -5.95 -5.44
N ARG A 25 -5.10 -5.88 -6.76
CA ARG A 25 -4.96 -7.06 -7.63
C ARG A 25 -3.64 -7.10 -8.40
N CYS A 26 -3.02 -5.95 -8.62
CA CYS A 26 -1.71 -5.84 -9.29
C CYS A 26 -0.65 -6.62 -8.50
N ASN A 27 0.25 -7.30 -9.22
CA ASN A 27 1.32 -8.09 -8.59
C ASN A 27 2.24 -7.19 -7.74
N PHE A 28 2.54 -5.99 -8.21
CA PHE A 28 3.26 -4.97 -7.44
C PHE A 28 2.53 -4.66 -6.12
N ALA A 29 1.23 -4.32 -6.19
CA ALA A 29 0.46 -3.97 -5.00
C ALA A 29 0.38 -5.13 -3.99
N LYS A 30 0.17 -6.36 -4.47
CA LYS A 30 0.18 -7.56 -3.61
C LYS A 30 1.51 -7.73 -2.88
N ALA A 31 2.63 -7.51 -3.56
CA ALA A 31 3.95 -7.57 -2.95
C ALA A 31 4.16 -6.45 -1.91
N CYS A 32 3.66 -5.24 -2.16
CA CYS A 32 3.68 -4.15 -1.18
C CYS A 32 2.82 -4.44 0.05
N TRP A 33 1.66 -5.09 -0.10
CA TRP A 33 0.87 -5.53 1.07
C TRP A 33 1.58 -6.65 1.84
N ALA A 34 2.21 -7.58 1.12
CA ALA A 34 2.94 -8.68 1.73
C ALA A 34 4.13 -8.19 2.58
N SER A 35 4.76 -7.07 2.23
CA SER A 35 5.86 -6.49 3.03
C SER A 35 5.43 -5.92 4.38
N ILE A 36 4.14 -5.83 4.65
CA ILE A 36 3.60 -5.50 5.99
C ILE A 36 2.73 -6.63 6.56
N GLY A 37 2.94 -7.86 6.09
CA GLY A 37 2.25 -9.06 6.58
C GLY A 37 0.81 -9.19 6.10
N VAL A 38 0.38 -8.44 5.09
CA VAL A 38 -1.00 -8.49 4.56
C VAL A 38 -1.04 -9.27 3.25
N THR A 39 -1.78 -10.38 3.27
CA THR A 39 -2.12 -11.12 2.05
C THR A 39 -3.44 -10.60 1.47
N VAL A 40 -3.41 -10.20 0.20
CA VAL A 40 -4.60 -9.75 -0.50
C VAL A 40 -5.43 -10.94 -1.00
N PRO A 41 -6.69 -11.09 -0.56
CA PRO A 41 -7.54 -12.20 -1.01
C PRO A 41 -7.83 -12.13 -2.50
N THR A 42 -7.89 -13.28 -3.16
CA THR A 42 -8.36 -13.40 -4.54
C THR A 42 -9.90 -13.48 -4.59
N THR A 43 -10.58 -12.54 -3.93
CA THR A 43 -12.06 -12.49 -3.88
C THR A 43 -12.61 -11.46 -4.86
N ARG A 44 -13.82 -11.70 -5.41
CA ARG A 44 -14.45 -10.81 -6.39
C ARG A 44 -14.90 -9.46 -5.80
N SER A 45 -15.18 -9.38 -4.50
CA SER A 45 -15.67 -8.16 -3.81
C SER A 45 -14.54 -7.34 -3.17
N ILE A 46 -14.62 -6.01 -3.31
CA ILE A 46 -13.67 -4.98 -2.81
C ILE A 46 -13.99 -4.53 -1.38
N LEU A 47 -15.17 -4.86 -0.85
CA LEU A 47 -15.59 -4.45 0.50
C LEU A 47 -15.16 -5.44 1.60
N GLN A 48 -14.92 -6.71 1.25
CA GLN A 48 -14.39 -7.73 2.16
C GLN A 48 -12.88 -7.65 2.51
N PRO A 49 -11.99 -7.09 1.67
CA PRO A 49 -10.57 -6.93 1.97
C PRO A 49 -10.31 -6.11 3.25
N MET A 50 -11.06 -5.05 3.51
CA MET A 50 -10.75 -4.15 4.64
C MET A 50 -10.95 -4.83 6.00
N SER A 51 -11.99 -5.64 6.17
CA SER A 51 -12.16 -6.43 7.40
C SER A 51 -11.07 -7.47 7.56
N ARG A 52 -10.62 -8.09 6.46
CA ARG A 52 -9.49 -9.04 6.47
C ARG A 52 -8.15 -8.37 6.71
N PHE A 53 -7.94 -7.15 6.21
CA PHE A 53 -6.71 -6.39 6.44
C PHE A 53 -6.64 -6.00 7.91
N ARG A 54 -7.75 -5.52 8.48
CA ARG A 54 -7.87 -5.27 9.93
C ARG A 54 -7.52 -6.53 10.73
N GLN A 55 -8.06 -7.69 10.35
CA GLN A 55 -7.79 -8.95 11.05
C GLN A 55 -6.32 -9.38 10.94
N GLN A 56 -5.73 -9.26 9.75
CA GLN A 56 -4.34 -9.65 9.51
C GLN A 56 -3.34 -8.71 10.21
N LEU A 57 -3.60 -7.40 10.16
CA LEU A 57 -2.75 -6.40 10.82
C LEU A 57 -2.83 -6.51 12.34
N GLY A 58 -3.99 -6.82 12.91
CA GLY A 58 -4.13 -7.10 14.35
C GLY A 58 -3.79 -5.93 15.28
N VAL A 59 -3.64 -4.71 14.76
CA VAL A 59 -3.26 -3.51 15.51
C VAL A 59 -4.41 -2.49 15.57
N PRO A 60 -4.49 -1.67 16.64
CA PRO A 60 -5.55 -0.67 16.78
C PRO A 60 -5.46 0.48 15.76
N PHE A 61 -4.28 0.69 15.15
CA PHE A 61 -3.99 1.69 14.12
C PHE A 61 -3.95 1.07 12.70
N PHE A 62 -4.75 0.01 12.48
CA PHE A 62 -4.78 -0.68 11.18
C PHE A 62 -5.18 0.26 10.03
N MET A 63 -6.02 1.26 10.29
CA MET A 63 -6.44 2.23 9.26
C MET A 63 -5.27 3.07 8.78
N GLU A 64 -4.43 3.54 9.70
CA GLU A 64 -3.23 4.32 9.40
C GLU A 64 -2.26 3.52 8.54
N ALA A 65 -2.02 2.24 8.89
CA ALA A 65 -1.20 1.35 8.07
C ALA A 65 -1.78 1.17 6.65
N ILE A 66 -3.09 0.95 6.52
CA ILE A 66 -3.76 0.79 5.22
C ILE A 66 -3.66 2.07 4.39
N ILE A 67 -3.96 3.23 4.98
CA ILE A 67 -3.93 4.52 4.30
C ILE A 67 -2.52 4.82 3.81
N LEU A 68 -1.50 4.64 4.65
CA LEU A 68 -0.11 4.94 4.30
C LEU A 68 0.44 3.99 3.24
N MET A 69 0.09 2.70 3.29
CA MET A 69 0.50 1.75 2.25
C MET A 69 -0.20 2.06 0.92
N THR A 70 -1.50 2.39 0.94
CA THR A 70 -2.25 2.84 -0.25
C THR A 70 -1.64 4.10 -0.86
N TRP A 71 -1.28 5.07 -0.02
CA TRP A 71 -0.58 6.29 -0.42
C TRP A 71 0.79 6.01 -1.04
N SER A 72 1.54 5.10 -0.44
CA SER A 72 2.87 4.69 -0.93
C SER A 72 2.77 4.03 -2.30
N ILE A 73 1.82 3.12 -2.50
CA ILE A 73 1.54 2.49 -3.80
C ILE A 73 1.17 3.56 -4.84
N TRP A 74 0.25 4.47 -4.51
CA TRP A 74 -0.19 5.53 -5.41
C TRP A 74 0.96 6.43 -5.85
N THR A 75 1.78 6.88 -4.90
CA THR A 75 2.89 7.78 -5.18
C THR A 75 4.03 7.09 -5.92
N THR A 76 4.32 5.82 -5.62
CA THR A 76 5.28 5.02 -6.40
C THR A 76 4.81 4.84 -7.85
N ARG A 77 3.52 4.54 -8.07
CA ARG A 77 2.93 4.48 -9.41
C ARG A 77 3.07 5.81 -10.16
N ASN A 78 2.77 6.92 -9.49
CA ASN A 78 2.87 8.24 -10.13
C ASN A 78 4.32 8.66 -10.41
N ASN A 79 5.27 8.32 -9.55
CA ASN A 79 6.68 8.57 -9.82
C ASN A 79 7.21 7.75 -11.00
N TRP A 80 6.70 6.53 -11.20
CA TRP A 80 6.98 5.79 -12.42
C TRP A 80 6.44 6.53 -13.65
N MET A 81 5.16 6.90 -13.65
CA MET A 81 4.49 7.52 -14.80
C MET A 81 5.03 8.91 -15.17
N PHE A 82 5.33 9.75 -14.18
CA PHE A 82 5.65 11.16 -14.41
C PHE A 82 7.14 11.47 -14.30
N ASN A 83 7.89 10.66 -13.55
CA ASN A 83 9.29 10.92 -13.22
C ASN A 83 10.23 9.78 -13.65
N ASN A 84 9.73 8.78 -14.41
CA ASN A 84 10.48 7.61 -14.87
C ASN A 84 11.30 6.92 -13.76
N THR A 85 10.76 6.93 -12.54
CA THR A 85 11.43 6.32 -11.38
C THR A 85 10.95 4.89 -11.21
N ASP A 86 11.87 3.92 -11.29
CA ASP A 86 11.51 2.49 -11.21
C ASP A 86 10.63 2.16 -9.99
N PRO A 87 9.45 1.52 -10.19
CA PRO A 87 8.49 1.22 -9.15
C PRO A 87 8.85 -0.11 -8.45
N THR A 88 9.83 -0.07 -7.56
CA THR A 88 10.23 -1.26 -6.78
C THR A 88 9.43 -1.36 -5.48
N VAL A 89 9.19 -2.59 -5.02
CA VAL A 89 8.52 -2.86 -3.73
C VAL A 89 9.32 -2.24 -2.58
N GLU A 90 10.64 -2.27 -2.66
CA GLU A 90 11.54 -1.65 -1.69
C GLU A 90 11.35 -0.13 -1.60
N LYS A 91 11.24 0.59 -2.73
CA LYS A 91 10.98 2.04 -2.72
C LYS A 91 9.61 2.35 -2.13
N CYS A 92 8.59 1.55 -2.43
CA CYS A 92 7.27 1.67 -1.82
C CYS A 92 7.33 1.45 -0.30
N TRP A 93 8.05 0.42 0.14
CA TRP A 93 8.22 0.12 1.58
C TRP A 93 8.99 1.22 2.30
N ARG A 94 10.09 1.74 1.75
CA ARG A 94 10.82 2.88 2.33
C ARG A 94 9.96 4.14 2.42
N LYS A 95 9.10 4.39 1.43
CA LYS A 95 8.15 5.50 1.49
C LYS A 95 7.12 5.26 2.58
N PHE A 96 6.57 4.06 2.67
CA PHE A 96 5.65 3.68 3.74
C PHE A 96 6.26 3.92 5.13
N THR A 97 7.47 3.42 5.39
CA THR A 97 8.13 3.58 6.69
C THR A 97 8.47 5.04 6.97
N SER A 98 8.91 5.81 5.97
CA SER A 98 9.14 7.25 6.11
C SER A 98 7.87 8.03 6.49
N GLU A 99 6.75 7.77 5.82
CA GLU A 99 5.47 8.42 6.13
C GLU A 99 4.93 7.97 7.50
N PHE A 100 5.14 6.71 7.87
CA PHE A 100 4.76 6.18 9.18
C PHE A 100 5.58 6.84 10.31
N SER A 101 6.89 7.03 10.12
CA SER A 101 7.73 7.77 11.07
C SER A 101 7.26 9.22 11.27
N LEU A 102 6.78 9.88 10.21
CA LEU A 102 6.18 11.21 10.33
C LEU A 102 4.85 11.19 11.08
N LEU A 103 4.04 10.13 10.90
CA LEU A 103 2.80 9.94 11.65
C LEU A 103 3.06 9.77 13.15
N LEU A 104 4.16 9.11 13.55
CA LEU A 104 4.52 8.94 14.96
C LEU A 104 4.67 10.28 15.70
N LEU A 105 5.14 11.33 15.02
CA LEU A 105 5.26 12.68 15.60
C LEU A 105 3.92 13.30 16.02
N ARG A 106 2.80 12.78 15.51
CA ARG A 106 1.43 13.26 15.75
C ARG A 106 0.52 12.17 16.34
N ALA A 107 1.09 11.01 16.66
CA ALA A 107 0.33 9.89 17.20
C ALA A 107 -0.15 10.20 18.62
N LYS A 108 -1.30 9.61 18.98
CA LYS A 108 -1.79 9.67 20.36
C LYS A 108 -0.73 9.04 21.29
N PRO A 109 -0.37 9.67 22.42
CA PRO A 109 0.65 9.13 23.33
C PRO A 109 0.37 7.70 23.78
N SER A 110 -0.90 7.31 23.91
CA SER A 110 -1.31 5.95 24.28
C SER A 110 -1.04 4.89 23.21
N LEU A 111 -0.99 5.27 21.93
CA LEU A 111 -0.75 4.35 20.80
C LEU A 111 0.72 4.36 20.34
N LEU A 112 1.45 5.43 20.62
CA LEU A 112 2.82 5.64 20.15
C LEU A 112 3.77 4.45 20.45
N PRO A 113 3.82 3.86 21.67
CA PRO A 113 4.72 2.74 21.94
C PRO A 113 4.40 1.51 21.07
N GLN A 114 3.12 1.22 20.86
CA GLN A 114 2.69 0.09 20.03
C GLN A 114 2.95 0.35 18.54
N MET A 115 2.76 1.60 18.09
CA MET A 115 3.04 2.00 16.71
C MET A 115 4.54 1.95 16.38
N GLN A 116 5.39 2.44 17.28
CA GLN A 116 6.85 2.38 17.14
C GLN A 116 7.32 0.92 17.13
N SER A 117 6.90 0.13 18.12
CA SER A 117 7.25 -1.29 18.19
C SER A 117 6.78 -2.06 16.96
N TRP A 118 5.60 -1.76 16.43
CA TRP A 118 5.14 -2.39 15.19
C TRP A 118 6.04 -2.02 14.01
N LEU A 119 6.35 -0.73 13.82
CA LEU A 119 7.21 -0.25 12.74
C LEU A 119 8.61 -0.87 12.79
N ASP A 120 9.20 -1.00 13.98
CA ASP A 120 10.55 -1.54 14.18
C ASP A 120 10.63 -3.06 13.90
N ASN A 121 9.50 -3.76 13.87
CA ASN A 121 9.40 -5.20 13.65
C ASN A 121 8.84 -5.58 12.26
N LEU A 122 8.67 -4.61 11.35
CA LEU A 122 8.32 -4.83 9.94
C LEU A 122 9.55 -5.14 9.10
#